data_AF-A0A940U7U4-F1
#
_entry.id   AF-A0A940U7U4-F1
#
_cell.length_a   1.000
_cell.length_b   1.000
_cell.length_c   1.000
_cell.angle_alpha   90.00
_cell.angle_beta   90.00
_cell.angle_gamma   90.00
#
_symmetry.space_group_name_H-M   'P 1'
#
loop_
_entity.id
_entity.type
_entity.pdbx_description
1 polymer ?
#
loop_
_entity_poly.entity_id
_entity_poly.type
_entity_poly.pdbx_seq_one_letter_code
_entity_poly.pdbx_strand_id
1 'polypeptide(L)'
;MSKSLDKFQDLLRELFQFDCADLDFGIYRIMNHKRDVIEKFITQNLPKAVGEELGRGVLAEQSLAAGELKEIAAQIKQTLGTDALDAEGNLAAPYHATPLGKKYLSLRSKTAGARGREALEESIFNHLYAFFSRYYLDGDFISKRRYSKRERYAIPYNGEEVYLYWANHDQYYVKTAEYFTDYTFTAPNGVNVHFKLQNADVEQNNIKGDRRFFVPRLTEIAWDEAALQLAIPFEYRPLTSQENIAYGQKNQQEAVIAKALVEIPKRLSPKTATQALAVLTAEKRKDTKGEAVTFLEHHLRQYTRRNTSDFFIHKDLKGFLSRELDF
;
A
#
# COMPACT_ATOMS: atom_id res chain seq x y z
N MET A 1 13.11 -11.78 11.39
CA MET A 1 12.05 -11.76 10.37
C MET A 1 12.70 -11.55 9.01
N SER A 2 12.17 -12.18 7.96
CA SER A 2 12.72 -12.01 6.61
C SER A 2 12.39 -10.62 6.09
N LYS A 3 13.37 -9.90 5.55
CA LYS A 3 13.20 -8.55 4.94
C LYS A 3 12.12 -8.52 3.85
N SER A 4 11.84 -9.65 3.22
CA SER A 4 10.79 -9.79 2.20
C SER A 4 9.37 -9.82 2.79
N LEU A 5 9.19 -10.45 3.96
CA LEU A 5 7.92 -10.48 4.66
C LEU A 5 7.54 -9.07 5.10
N ASP A 6 8.46 -8.36 5.75
CA ASP A 6 8.21 -6.99 6.25
C ASP A 6 7.76 -6.07 5.11
N LYS A 7 8.46 -6.12 3.97
CA LYS A 7 8.08 -5.38 2.75
C LYS A 7 6.69 -5.71 2.25
N PHE A 8 6.31 -6.99 2.25
CA PHE A 8 4.98 -7.40 1.79
C PHE A 8 3.89 -6.98 2.78
N GLN A 9 4.16 -7.08 4.09
CA GLN A 9 3.25 -6.59 5.11
C GLN A 9 3.01 -5.08 5.00
N ASP A 10 4.06 -4.30 4.72
CA ASP A 10 3.94 -2.86 4.51
C ASP A 10 3.09 -2.53 3.28
N LEU A 11 3.27 -3.28 2.18
CA LEU A 11 2.39 -3.15 1.01
C LEU A 11 0.94 -3.46 1.38
N LEU A 12 0.67 -4.54 2.11
CA LEU A 12 -0.70 -4.87 2.53
C LEU A 12 -1.31 -3.76 3.40
N ARG A 13 -0.53 -3.16 4.29
CA ARG A 13 -0.97 -2.01 5.09
C ARG A 13 -1.32 -0.81 4.21
N GLU A 14 -0.56 -0.56 3.15
CA GLU A 14 -0.90 0.45 2.15
C GLU A 14 -2.20 0.11 1.40
N LEU A 15 -2.36 -1.12 0.92
CA LEU A 15 -3.58 -1.58 0.23
C LEU A 15 -4.84 -1.42 1.08
N PHE A 16 -4.72 -1.69 2.38
CA PHE A 16 -5.83 -1.56 3.34
C PHE A 16 -5.90 -0.17 4.00
N GLN A 17 -5.19 0.83 3.46
CA GLN A 17 -5.23 2.23 3.88
C GLN A 17 -4.96 2.41 5.38
N PHE A 18 -3.90 1.76 5.86
CA PHE A 18 -3.57 1.82 7.28
C PHE A 18 -3.14 3.22 7.73
N ASP A 19 -2.62 4.03 6.81
CA ASP A 19 -2.23 5.41 7.03
C ASP A 19 -3.43 6.33 7.36
N CYS A 20 -4.65 5.93 6.98
CA CYS A 20 -5.90 6.66 7.19
C CYS A 20 -6.66 6.25 8.47
N ALA A 21 -5.97 5.67 9.47
CA ALA A 21 -6.58 5.18 10.72
C ALA A 21 -7.26 6.27 11.56
N ASP A 22 -6.78 7.49 11.41
CA ASP A 22 -7.24 8.70 12.09
C ASP A 22 -8.55 9.26 11.53
N LEU A 23 -9.04 8.73 10.40
CA LEU A 23 -10.29 9.13 9.77
C LEU A 23 -11.48 8.34 10.34
N ASP A 24 -12.49 9.01 10.86
CA ASP A 24 -13.67 8.39 11.46
C ASP A 24 -14.98 8.74 10.75
N PHE A 25 -15.05 8.49 9.43
CA PHE A 25 -16.27 8.74 8.66
C PHE A 25 -16.38 7.83 7.44
N GLY A 26 -17.61 7.61 6.95
CA GLY A 26 -17.88 6.79 5.77
C GLY A 26 -17.26 5.38 5.86
N ILE A 27 -16.55 4.97 4.79
CA ILE A 27 -15.89 3.66 4.72
C ILE A 27 -14.76 3.49 5.75
N TYR A 28 -14.12 4.57 6.20
CA TYR A 28 -13.02 4.49 7.17
C TYR A 28 -13.47 3.96 8.52
N ARG A 29 -14.72 4.22 8.94
CA ARG A 29 -15.32 3.58 10.13
C ARG A 29 -15.32 2.06 10.04
N ILE A 30 -15.73 1.54 8.89
CA ILE A 30 -15.78 0.09 8.64
C ILE A 30 -14.36 -0.48 8.62
N MET A 31 -13.43 0.20 7.94
CA MET A 31 -12.03 -0.20 7.87
C MET A 31 -11.37 -0.20 9.25
N ASN A 32 -11.60 0.84 10.06
CA ASN A 32 -11.08 0.95 11.41
C ASN A 32 -11.64 -0.13 12.33
N HIS A 33 -12.94 -0.45 12.23
CA HIS A 33 -13.53 -1.55 12.99
C HIS A 33 -12.91 -2.92 12.65
N LYS A 34 -12.51 -3.12 11.39
CA LYS A 34 -11.88 -4.36 10.94
C LYS A 34 -10.35 -4.36 11.04
N ARG A 35 -9.75 -3.25 11.44
CA ARG A 35 -8.30 -3.02 11.38
C ARG A 35 -7.52 -4.05 12.18
N ASP A 36 -7.94 -4.35 13.40
CA ASP A 36 -7.28 -5.34 14.25
C ASP A 36 -7.32 -6.75 13.63
N VAL A 37 -8.44 -7.09 12.97
CA VAL A 37 -8.58 -8.37 12.27
C VAL A 37 -7.64 -8.43 11.07
N ILE A 38 -7.52 -7.34 10.31
CA ILE A 38 -6.62 -7.23 9.15
C ILE A 38 -5.16 -7.25 9.61
N GLU A 39 -4.80 -6.51 10.65
CA GLU A 39 -3.43 -6.49 11.20
C GLU A 39 -3.03 -7.86 11.73
N LYS A 40 -3.95 -8.56 12.43
CA LYS A 40 -3.73 -9.94 12.86
C LYS A 40 -3.52 -10.87 11.65
N PHE A 41 -4.29 -10.69 10.59
CA PHE A 41 -4.09 -11.45 9.36
C PHE A 41 -2.69 -11.22 8.77
N ILE A 42 -2.28 -9.96 8.62
CA ILE A 42 -0.99 -9.55 8.05
C ILE A 42 0.18 -10.08 8.89
N THR A 43 0.10 -9.95 10.21
CA THR A 43 1.21 -10.25 11.14
C THR A 43 1.31 -11.71 11.54
N GLN A 44 0.19 -12.43 11.64
CA GLN A 44 0.14 -13.78 12.18
C GLN A 44 -0.36 -14.80 11.17
N ASN A 45 -1.56 -14.59 10.62
CA ASN A 45 -2.21 -15.63 9.81
C ASN A 45 -1.53 -15.85 8.47
N LEU A 46 -1.08 -14.77 7.81
CA LEU A 46 -0.42 -14.83 6.51
C LEU A 46 0.93 -15.58 6.60
N PRO A 47 1.88 -15.23 7.50
CA PRO A 47 3.10 -16.02 7.67
C PRO A 47 2.81 -17.47 8.03
N LYS A 48 1.81 -17.71 8.90
CA LYS A 48 1.41 -19.06 9.28
C LYS A 48 0.90 -19.86 8.08
N ALA A 49 0.05 -19.28 7.24
CA ALA A 49 -0.49 -19.93 6.05
C ALA A 49 0.61 -20.30 5.05
N VAL A 50 1.56 -19.38 4.79
CA VAL A 50 2.73 -19.69 3.95
C VAL A 50 3.58 -20.80 4.56
N GLY A 51 3.81 -20.75 5.87
CA GLY A 51 4.57 -21.77 6.60
C GLY A 51 3.91 -23.15 6.59
N GLU A 52 2.58 -23.21 6.68
CA GLU A 52 1.77 -24.44 6.58
C GLU A 52 1.83 -25.05 5.17
N GLU A 53 1.70 -24.23 4.12
CA GLU A 53 1.78 -24.70 2.73
C GLU A 53 3.20 -25.15 2.35
N LEU A 54 4.25 -24.46 2.81
CA LEU A 54 5.63 -24.93 2.69
C LEU A 54 5.90 -26.23 3.46
N GLY A 55 5.09 -26.52 4.47
CA GLY A 55 5.13 -27.76 5.26
C GLY A 55 4.35 -28.92 4.64
N ARG A 56 3.77 -28.75 3.45
CA ARG A 56 2.97 -29.78 2.76
C ARG A 56 3.63 -30.27 1.48
N GLY A 57 3.35 -31.54 1.15
CA GLY A 57 3.69 -32.17 -0.13
C GLY A 57 5.18 -32.11 -0.48
N VAL A 58 5.47 -31.91 -1.78
CA VAL A 58 6.81 -31.94 -2.35
C VAL A 58 7.73 -30.86 -1.76
N LEU A 59 7.19 -29.71 -1.35
CA LEU A 59 7.97 -28.62 -0.77
C LEU A 59 8.49 -28.97 0.63
N ALA A 60 7.69 -29.72 1.41
CA ALA A 60 8.12 -30.22 2.72
C ALA A 60 9.26 -31.22 2.60
N GLU A 61 9.16 -32.16 1.66
CA GLU A 61 10.20 -33.16 1.38
C GLU A 61 11.51 -32.50 0.90
N GLN A 62 11.41 -31.51 0.02
CA GLN A 62 12.55 -30.71 -0.44
C GLN A 62 13.22 -29.93 0.69
N SER A 63 12.41 -29.32 1.58
CA SER A 63 12.91 -28.59 2.74
C SER A 63 13.61 -29.51 3.74
N LEU A 64 13.03 -30.67 4.06
CA LEU A 64 13.63 -31.66 4.97
C LEU A 64 14.93 -32.19 4.39
N ALA A 65 14.94 -32.57 3.11
CA ALA A 65 16.14 -33.04 2.43
C ALA A 65 17.26 -31.98 2.42
N ALA A 66 16.92 -30.69 2.23
CA ALA A 66 17.89 -29.59 2.29
C ALA A 66 18.46 -29.38 3.70
N GLY A 67 17.64 -29.54 4.74
CA GLY A 67 18.06 -29.51 6.14
C GLY A 67 19.00 -30.66 6.50
N GLU A 68 18.60 -31.89 6.18
CA GLU A 68 19.40 -33.10 6.39
C GLU A 68 20.74 -33.04 5.63
N LEU A 69 20.75 -32.46 4.43
CA LEU A 69 21.99 -32.25 3.68
C LEU A 69 22.95 -31.31 4.41
N LYS A 70 22.45 -30.21 4.98
CA LYS A 70 23.27 -29.28 5.79
C LYS A 70 23.84 -29.98 7.03
N GLU A 71 23.04 -30.77 7.72
CA GLU A 71 23.49 -31.52 8.91
C GLU A 71 24.55 -32.56 8.54
N ILE A 72 24.35 -33.33 7.48
CA ILE A 72 25.33 -34.32 7.02
C ILE A 72 26.59 -33.64 6.49
N ALA A 73 26.47 -32.48 5.83
CA ALA A 73 27.63 -31.69 5.43
C ALA A 73 28.46 -31.27 6.65
N ALA A 74 27.81 -30.86 7.74
CA ALA A 74 28.48 -30.52 8.99
C ALA A 74 29.14 -31.75 9.64
N GLN A 75 28.44 -32.89 9.68
CA GLN A 75 28.99 -34.15 10.19
C GLN A 75 30.19 -34.65 9.37
N ILE A 76 30.17 -34.49 8.05
CA ILE A 76 31.28 -34.81 7.16
C ILE A 76 32.49 -33.92 7.49
N LYS A 77 32.29 -32.60 7.64
CA LYS A 77 33.37 -31.68 8.03
C LYS A 77 33.96 -32.02 9.40
N GLN A 78 33.13 -32.47 10.34
CA GLN A 78 33.55 -32.83 11.69
C GLN A 78 34.27 -34.19 11.76
N THR A 79 33.83 -35.17 10.98
CA THR A 79 34.32 -36.57 11.07
C THR A 79 35.42 -36.88 10.06
N LEU A 80 35.35 -36.30 8.86
CA LEU A 80 36.23 -36.59 7.73
C LEU A 80 37.18 -35.42 7.40
N GLY A 81 37.11 -34.32 8.17
CA GLY A 81 37.94 -33.13 7.99
C GLY A 81 37.32 -32.09 7.05
N THR A 82 37.81 -30.85 7.13
CA THR A 82 37.31 -29.71 6.33
C THR A 82 37.51 -29.92 4.83
N ASP A 83 38.51 -30.71 4.44
CA ASP A 83 38.90 -30.94 3.04
C ASP A 83 38.03 -32.00 2.34
N ALA A 84 37.09 -32.62 3.07
CA ALA A 84 36.17 -33.60 2.51
C ALA A 84 35.12 -32.98 1.58
N LEU A 85 34.84 -31.68 1.73
CA LEU A 85 33.92 -30.91 0.89
C LEU A 85 34.64 -29.69 0.32
N ASP A 86 34.58 -29.50 -1.01
CA ASP A 86 35.10 -28.29 -1.65
C ASP A 86 34.20 -27.05 -1.39
N ALA A 87 34.62 -25.89 -1.92
CA ALA A 87 33.91 -24.62 -1.75
C ALA A 87 32.50 -24.65 -2.37
N GLU A 88 32.29 -25.49 -3.38
CA GLU A 88 31.04 -25.72 -4.10
C GLU A 88 30.18 -26.85 -3.48
N GLY A 89 30.65 -27.47 -2.40
CA GLY A 89 29.97 -28.54 -1.67
C GLY A 89 30.00 -29.91 -2.36
N ASN A 90 30.94 -30.16 -3.26
CA ASN A 90 31.21 -31.50 -3.78
C ASN A 90 32.02 -32.33 -2.79
N LEU A 91 31.58 -33.57 -2.60
CA LEU A 91 32.29 -34.55 -1.78
C LEU A 91 33.51 -35.09 -2.53
N ALA A 92 34.67 -35.10 -1.88
CA ALA A 92 35.88 -35.66 -2.48
C ALA A 92 35.72 -37.17 -2.76
N ALA A 93 36.24 -37.62 -3.91
CA ALA A 93 36.10 -39.00 -4.41
C ALA A 93 36.43 -40.11 -3.40
N PRO A 94 37.46 -39.98 -2.52
CA PRO A 94 37.77 -41.00 -1.52
C PRO A 94 36.63 -41.29 -0.53
N TYR A 95 35.77 -40.30 -0.28
CA TYR A 95 34.71 -40.39 0.71
C TYR A 95 33.37 -40.87 0.14
N HIS A 96 33.27 -41.06 -1.19
CA HIS A 96 32.03 -41.50 -1.86
C HIS A 96 31.57 -42.88 -1.40
N ALA A 97 32.51 -43.77 -1.07
CA ALA A 97 32.20 -45.13 -0.63
C ALA A 97 31.72 -45.22 0.83
N THR A 98 31.93 -44.17 1.63
CA THR A 98 31.55 -44.16 3.05
C THR A 98 30.03 -44.12 3.23
N PRO A 99 29.48 -44.64 4.34
CA PRO A 99 28.05 -44.55 4.62
C PRO A 99 27.52 -43.09 4.61
N LEU A 100 28.29 -42.17 5.19
CA LEU A 100 27.96 -40.73 5.20
C LEU A 100 28.04 -40.11 3.80
N GLY A 101 29.07 -40.47 3.02
CA GLY A 101 29.23 -39.97 1.67
C GLY A 101 28.14 -40.42 0.71
N LYS A 102 27.73 -41.69 0.77
CA LYS A 102 26.59 -42.21 0.01
C LYS A 102 25.29 -41.50 0.37
N LYS A 103 25.05 -41.28 1.67
CA LYS A 103 23.88 -40.54 2.17
C LYS A 103 23.89 -39.09 1.68
N TYR A 104 25.04 -38.41 1.77
CA TYR A 104 25.23 -37.05 1.28
C TYR A 104 24.98 -36.92 -0.23
N LEU A 105 25.54 -37.80 -1.05
CA LEU A 105 25.33 -37.79 -2.51
C LEU A 105 23.86 -38.05 -2.88
N SER A 106 23.19 -38.96 -2.17
CA SER A 106 21.77 -39.26 -2.39
C SER A 106 20.83 -38.11 -1.99
N LEU A 107 21.17 -37.38 -0.92
CA LEU A 107 20.44 -36.18 -0.52
C LEU A 107 20.72 -35.04 -1.49
N ARG A 108 21.98 -34.89 -1.93
CA ARG A 108 22.37 -33.85 -2.88
C ARG A 108 21.69 -33.99 -4.23
N SER A 109 21.47 -35.21 -4.72
CA SER A 109 20.69 -35.43 -5.94
C SER A 109 19.20 -35.14 -5.75
N LYS A 110 18.63 -35.46 -4.58
CA LYS A 110 17.24 -35.11 -4.22
C LYS A 110 17.03 -33.61 -4.00
N THR A 111 18.07 -32.90 -3.57
CA THR A 111 18.04 -31.44 -3.34
C THR A 111 18.61 -30.66 -4.52
N ALA A 112 18.98 -31.30 -5.64
CA ALA A 112 19.51 -30.60 -6.80
C ALA A 112 18.42 -29.69 -7.39
N GLY A 113 18.44 -28.41 -7.01
CA GLY A 113 17.41 -27.42 -7.33
C GLY A 113 16.44 -27.09 -6.18
N ALA A 114 16.47 -27.83 -5.07
CA ALA A 114 15.70 -27.52 -3.87
C ALA A 114 16.32 -26.32 -3.14
N ARG A 115 15.59 -25.22 -3.08
CA ARG A 115 15.94 -24.09 -2.20
C ARG A 115 15.58 -24.47 -0.76
N GLY A 116 16.41 -24.06 0.20
CA GLY A 116 16.08 -24.22 1.62
C GLY A 116 14.78 -23.49 1.95
N ARG A 117 14.07 -23.93 3.01
CA ARG A 117 12.76 -23.39 3.42
C ARG A 117 12.72 -21.87 3.47
N GLU A 118 13.73 -21.27 4.10
CA GLU A 118 13.85 -19.82 4.26
C GLU A 118 13.95 -19.09 2.91
N ALA A 119 14.70 -19.66 1.97
CA ALA A 119 14.85 -19.09 0.63
C ALA A 119 13.57 -19.26 -0.23
N LEU A 120 12.81 -20.35 -0.02
CA LEU A 120 11.49 -20.51 -0.64
C LEU A 120 10.49 -19.51 -0.08
N GLU A 121 10.46 -19.37 1.25
CA GLU A 121 9.61 -18.40 1.94
C GLU A 121 9.89 -16.97 1.48
N GLU A 122 11.17 -16.57 1.43
CA GLU A 122 11.56 -15.26 0.90
C GLU A 122 11.16 -15.06 -0.57
N SER A 123 11.30 -16.10 -1.41
CA SER A 123 10.87 -16.04 -2.80
C SER A 123 9.35 -15.87 -2.93
N ILE A 124 8.56 -16.53 -2.09
CA ILE A 124 7.10 -16.43 -2.08
C ILE A 124 6.68 -15.00 -1.73
N PHE A 125 7.20 -14.43 -0.64
CA PHE A 125 6.84 -13.06 -0.26
C PHE A 125 7.26 -12.02 -1.31
N ASN A 126 8.41 -12.20 -1.95
CA ASN A 126 8.83 -11.35 -3.06
C ASN A 126 7.89 -11.46 -4.27
N HIS A 127 7.43 -12.67 -4.61
CA HIS A 127 6.45 -12.86 -5.70
C HIS A 127 5.09 -12.25 -5.36
N LEU A 128 4.60 -12.43 -4.13
CA LEU A 128 3.36 -11.81 -3.67
C LEU A 128 3.44 -10.29 -3.73
N TYR A 129 4.54 -9.71 -3.23
CA TYR A 129 4.79 -8.27 -3.32
C TYR A 129 4.77 -7.79 -4.77
N ALA A 130 5.53 -8.45 -5.66
CA ALA A 130 5.62 -8.07 -7.06
C ALA A 130 4.27 -8.18 -7.78
N PHE A 131 3.45 -9.19 -7.43
CA PHE A 131 2.13 -9.37 -7.98
C PHE A 131 1.18 -8.24 -7.55
N PHE A 132 0.98 -8.02 -6.26
CA PHE A 132 0.02 -7.02 -5.79
C PHE A 132 0.44 -5.59 -6.15
N SER A 133 1.73 -5.24 -6.00
CA SER A 133 2.24 -3.90 -6.34
C SER A 133 2.14 -3.57 -7.83
N ARG A 134 2.16 -4.57 -8.71
CA ARG A 134 2.02 -4.36 -10.16
C ARG A 134 0.64 -3.83 -10.54
N TYR A 135 -0.40 -4.36 -9.91
CA TYR A 135 -1.79 -4.07 -10.28
C TYR A 135 -2.40 -2.98 -9.41
N TYR A 136 -1.89 -2.76 -8.20
CA TYR A 136 -2.38 -1.67 -7.35
C TYR A 136 -1.87 -0.30 -7.82
N LEU A 137 -2.78 0.66 -7.89
CA LEU A 137 -2.48 2.06 -8.14
C LEU A 137 -3.52 2.94 -7.43
N ASP A 138 -3.06 3.76 -6.49
CA ASP A 138 -3.85 4.86 -5.89
C ASP A 138 -5.22 4.45 -5.32
N GLY A 139 -5.33 3.24 -4.76
CA GLY A 139 -6.57 2.71 -4.19
C GLY A 139 -7.32 1.71 -5.07
N ASP A 140 -6.92 1.59 -6.34
CA ASP A 140 -7.54 0.70 -7.31
C ASP A 140 -6.62 -0.45 -7.73
N PHE A 141 -7.23 -1.58 -8.09
CA PHE A 141 -6.55 -2.59 -8.89
C PHE A 141 -6.84 -2.33 -10.37
N ILE A 142 -5.80 -2.10 -11.17
CA ILE A 142 -5.94 -1.77 -12.59
C ILE A 142 -5.34 -2.84 -13.48
N SER A 143 -6.05 -3.17 -14.56
CA SER A 143 -5.55 -4.02 -15.62
C SER A 143 -4.33 -3.36 -16.29
N LYS A 144 -3.14 -3.96 -16.16
CA LYS A 144 -1.92 -3.45 -16.81
C LYS A 144 -1.73 -4.11 -18.17
N ARG A 145 -1.70 -3.31 -19.24
CA ARG A 145 -1.34 -3.78 -20.58
C ARG A 145 0.06 -4.39 -20.55
N ARG A 146 0.22 -5.65 -20.97
CA ARG A 146 1.54 -6.25 -21.18
C ARG A 146 1.95 -6.05 -22.64
N TYR A 147 2.93 -5.19 -22.89
CA TYR A 147 3.60 -5.12 -24.18
C TYR A 147 4.53 -6.32 -24.31
N SER A 148 4.18 -7.27 -25.17
CA SER A 148 5.04 -8.39 -25.53
C SER A 148 5.43 -8.23 -27.00
N LYS A 149 6.67 -8.60 -27.37
CA LYS A 149 7.12 -8.64 -28.78
C LYS A 149 6.33 -9.65 -29.63
N ARG A 150 5.52 -10.51 -28.99
CA ARG A 150 4.57 -11.45 -29.59
C ARG A 150 3.21 -11.27 -28.93
N GLU A 151 2.12 -11.55 -29.65
CA GLU A 151 0.75 -11.47 -29.13
C GLU A 151 0.60 -12.35 -27.87
N ARG A 152 0.40 -11.71 -26.71
CA ARG A 152 0.21 -12.36 -25.40
C ARG A 152 -0.83 -11.59 -24.57
N TYR A 153 -2.03 -11.45 -25.11
CA TYR A 153 -3.17 -11.06 -24.29
C TYR A 153 -4.26 -12.10 -24.50
N ALA A 154 -4.78 -12.63 -23.40
CA ALA A 154 -5.91 -13.54 -23.43
C ALA A 154 -7.16 -12.73 -23.15
N ILE A 155 -8.16 -12.86 -24.03
CA ILE A 155 -9.50 -12.38 -23.76
C ILE A 155 -10.32 -13.61 -23.38
N PRO A 156 -11.11 -13.58 -22.29
CA PRO A 156 -12.11 -14.62 -22.05
C PRO A 156 -13.11 -14.60 -23.22
N TYR A 157 -13.12 -15.67 -24.00
CA TYR A 157 -13.85 -15.80 -25.25
C TYR A 157 -14.43 -17.21 -25.34
N ASN A 158 -15.74 -17.33 -25.58
CA ASN A 158 -16.45 -18.60 -25.59
C ASN A 158 -16.93 -19.01 -27.00
N GLY A 159 -16.38 -18.39 -28.04
CA GLY A 159 -16.70 -18.73 -29.44
C GLY A 159 -17.63 -17.76 -30.15
N GLU A 160 -17.79 -16.53 -29.64
CA GLU A 160 -18.64 -15.49 -30.22
C GLU A 160 -18.10 -14.95 -31.57
N GLU A 161 -18.89 -14.87 -32.65
CA GLU A 161 -18.39 -14.38 -33.95
C GLU A 161 -17.71 -12.99 -33.91
N VAL A 162 -18.16 -12.11 -33.00
CA VAL A 162 -17.51 -10.83 -32.68
C VAL A 162 -17.55 -10.61 -31.17
N TYR A 163 -16.39 -10.38 -30.56
CA TYR A 163 -16.28 -10.06 -29.13
C TYR A 163 -15.44 -8.79 -28.90
N LEU A 164 -16.08 -7.74 -28.40
CA LEU A 164 -15.43 -6.49 -28.03
C LEU A 164 -15.14 -6.51 -26.53
N TYR A 165 -13.86 -6.47 -26.16
CA TYR A 165 -13.42 -6.49 -24.76
C TYR A 165 -12.64 -5.24 -24.41
N TRP A 166 -13.16 -4.46 -23.46
CA TRP A 166 -12.48 -3.30 -22.89
C TRP A 166 -11.79 -3.69 -21.57
N ALA A 167 -10.65 -3.06 -21.27
CA ALA A 167 -9.82 -3.40 -20.12
C ALA A 167 -10.54 -3.31 -18.76
N ASN A 168 -11.64 -2.54 -18.71
CA ASN A 168 -12.42 -2.24 -17.52
C ASN A 168 -13.81 -2.90 -17.54
N HIS A 169 -14.00 -3.99 -18.30
CA HIS A 169 -15.33 -4.56 -18.58
C HIS A 169 -16.10 -4.99 -17.32
N ASP A 170 -15.37 -5.54 -16.36
CA ASP A 170 -15.94 -6.02 -15.10
C ASP A 170 -15.78 -5.03 -13.95
N GLN A 171 -15.58 -3.75 -14.28
CA GLN A 171 -15.40 -2.69 -13.30
C GLN A 171 -16.54 -1.69 -13.39
N TYR A 172 -17.01 -1.23 -12.23
CA TYR A 172 -17.81 -0.02 -12.15
C TYR A 172 -16.89 1.18 -12.12
N TYR A 173 -17.07 2.09 -13.07
CA TYR A 173 -16.49 3.42 -12.99
C TYR A 173 -17.32 4.23 -12.00
N VAL A 174 -16.68 4.60 -10.89
CA VAL A 174 -17.23 5.58 -9.97
C VAL A 174 -16.53 6.88 -10.27
N LYS A 175 -17.24 7.77 -10.95
CA LYS A 175 -16.89 9.18 -10.91
C LYS A 175 -17.01 9.58 -9.46
N THR A 176 -15.96 10.13 -8.89
CA THR A 176 -16.05 10.73 -7.57
C THR A 176 -16.82 12.02 -7.77
N ALA A 177 -18.14 11.89 -7.91
CA ALA A 177 -19.07 13.00 -7.79
C ALA A 177 -18.60 13.73 -6.55
N GLU A 178 -18.36 15.03 -6.71
CA GLU A 178 -17.69 15.88 -5.76
C GLU A 178 -18.27 15.60 -4.37
N TYR A 179 -17.56 14.78 -3.57
CA TYR A 179 -18.01 14.37 -2.26
C TYR A 179 -17.71 15.57 -1.36
N PHE A 180 -18.57 16.57 -1.51
CA PHE A 180 -18.67 17.80 -0.74
C PHE A 180 -19.12 17.45 0.67
N THR A 181 -18.24 16.72 1.35
CA THR A 181 -18.44 16.15 2.67
C THR A 181 -17.35 16.68 3.57
N ASP A 182 -17.72 16.92 4.81
CA ASP A 182 -16.75 17.30 5.85
C ASP A 182 -15.69 16.21 5.98
N TYR A 183 -14.43 16.64 6.13
CA TYR A 183 -13.30 15.76 6.36
C TYR A 183 -12.84 15.91 7.80
N THR A 184 -12.83 14.80 8.52
CA THR A 184 -12.54 14.79 9.94
C THR A 184 -11.42 13.80 10.24
N PHE A 185 -10.42 14.25 11.01
CA PHE A 185 -9.39 13.38 11.55
C PHE A 185 -9.18 13.62 13.04
N THR A 186 -8.85 12.55 13.77
CA THR A 186 -8.53 12.61 15.21
C THR A 186 -7.03 12.45 15.40
N ALA A 187 -6.41 13.42 16.05
CA ALA A 187 -4.99 13.40 16.34
C ALA A 187 -4.66 12.53 17.58
N PRO A 188 -3.40 12.09 17.75
CA PRO A 188 -3.00 11.24 18.88
C PRO A 188 -3.25 11.83 20.27
N ASN A 189 -3.30 13.16 20.38
CA ASN A 189 -3.62 13.86 21.63
C ASN A 189 -5.13 14.05 21.86
N GLY A 190 -5.99 13.42 21.05
CA GLY A 190 -7.45 13.47 21.16
C GLY A 190 -8.12 14.65 20.47
N VAL A 191 -7.35 15.61 19.94
CA VAL A 191 -7.91 16.76 19.22
C VAL A 191 -8.54 16.31 17.90
N ASN A 192 -9.76 16.76 17.67
CA ASN A 192 -10.52 16.47 16.47
C ASN A 192 -10.48 17.67 15.51
N VAL A 193 -9.95 17.48 14.31
CA VAL A 193 -9.83 18.53 13.30
C VAL A 193 -10.84 18.28 12.19
N HIS A 194 -11.74 19.24 11.98
CA HIS A 194 -12.79 19.24 10.96
C HIS A 194 -12.45 20.23 9.86
N PHE A 195 -12.23 19.75 8.65
CA PHE A 195 -12.34 20.56 7.44
C PHE A 195 -13.81 20.58 7.02
N LYS A 196 -14.47 21.72 7.24
CA LYS A 196 -15.90 21.87 6.97
C LYS A 196 -16.10 22.53 5.62
N LEU A 197 -16.86 21.90 4.73
CA LEU A 197 -17.17 22.53 3.45
C LEU A 197 -18.44 23.38 3.60
N GLN A 198 -18.29 24.70 3.57
CA GLN A 198 -19.41 25.62 3.75
C GLN A 198 -20.13 25.98 2.45
N ASN A 199 -19.37 26.10 1.35
CA ASN A 199 -19.91 26.43 0.06
C ASN A 199 -19.22 25.62 -1.03
N ALA A 200 -20.01 25.07 -1.94
CA ALA A 200 -19.54 24.37 -3.12
C ALA A 200 -20.22 25.02 -4.32
N ASP A 201 -19.45 25.73 -5.13
CA ASP A 201 -19.89 26.14 -6.45
C ASP A 201 -19.86 24.88 -7.32
N VAL A 202 -21.02 24.43 -7.78
CA VAL A 202 -21.16 23.22 -8.60
C VAL A 202 -21.73 23.60 -9.94
N GLU A 203 -21.07 23.15 -11.00
CA GLU A 203 -21.60 23.27 -12.35
C GLU A 203 -22.86 22.43 -12.51
N GLN A 204 -23.98 23.10 -12.81
CA GLN A 204 -25.21 22.42 -13.19
C GLN A 204 -25.19 22.15 -14.69
N ASN A 205 -25.38 20.87 -15.05
CA ASN A 205 -25.32 20.35 -16.41
C ASN A 205 -23.89 20.32 -16.98
N ASN A 206 -23.65 19.48 -17.99
CA ASN A 206 -22.34 19.10 -18.56
C ASN A 206 -21.60 20.25 -19.30
N ILE A 207 -21.76 21.49 -18.84
CA ILE A 207 -21.11 22.71 -19.32
C ILE A 207 -19.76 22.79 -18.64
N LYS A 208 -18.69 22.91 -19.42
CA LYS A 208 -17.33 23.08 -18.89
C LYS A 208 -17.14 24.54 -18.47
N GLY A 209 -17.14 24.82 -17.17
CA GLY A 209 -16.80 26.14 -16.64
C GLY A 209 -15.43 26.18 -15.98
N ASP A 210 -15.24 27.18 -15.11
CA ASP A 210 -13.93 27.54 -14.56
C ASP A 210 -13.40 26.49 -13.59
N ARG A 211 -12.08 26.35 -13.56
CA ARG A 211 -11.43 25.41 -12.65
C ARG A 211 -11.65 25.85 -11.19
N ARG A 212 -12.12 24.92 -10.36
CA ARG A 212 -12.41 25.14 -8.94
C ARG A 212 -11.32 24.57 -8.04
N PHE A 213 -11.21 25.16 -6.85
CA PHE A 213 -10.18 24.87 -5.87
C PHE A 213 -10.77 24.88 -4.46
N PHE A 214 -10.20 24.06 -3.58
CA PHE A 214 -10.48 24.13 -2.16
C PHE A 214 -9.70 25.29 -1.56
N VAL A 215 -10.41 26.32 -1.10
CA VAL A 215 -9.84 27.53 -0.50
C VAL A 215 -10.29 27.64 0.97
N PRO A 216 -9.37 27.74 1.95
CA PRO A 216 -9.74 27.87 3.35
C PRO A 216 -10.29 29.27 3.67
N ARG A 217 -11.36 29.34 4.47
CA ARG A 217 -11.88 30.60 5.02
C ARG A 217 -11.17 30.92 6.33
N LEU A 218 -9.99 31.54 6.20
CA LEU A 218 -9.06 31.78 7.31
C LEU A 218 -9.66 32.58 8.48
N THR A 219 -10.66 33.43 8.23
CA THR A 219 -11.31 34.26 9.26
C THR A 219 -12.34 33.50 10.10
N GLU A 220 -12.77 32.33 9.65
CA GLU A 220 -13.83 31.53 10.28
C GLU A 220 -13.30 30.26 10.96
N ILE A 221 -11.97 30.15 11.07
CA ILE A 221 -11.33 29.07 11.81
C ILE A 221 -11.69 29.23 13.29
N ALA A 222 -12.21 28.16 13.89
CA ALA A 222 -12.71 28.16 15.26
C ALA A 222 -12.10 27.00 16.05
N TRP A 223 -11.63 27.30 17.26
CA TRP A 223 -11.13 26.33 18.23
C TRP A 223 -12.10 26.26 19.42
N ASP A 224 -12.60 25.06 19.69
CA ASP A 224 -13.38 24.73 20.88
C ASP A 224 -12.52 23.90 21.83
N GLU A 225 -12.05 24.53 22.91
CA GLU A 225 -11.18 23.92 23.91
C GLU A 225 -11.92 22.85 24.74
N ALA A 226 -13.22 23.03 25.00
CA ALA A 226 -13.99 22.09 25.82
C ALA A 226 -14.28 20.79 25.07
N ALA A 227 -14.55 20.89 23.76
CA ALA A 227 -14.77 19.74 22.89
C ALA A 227 -13.48 19.18 22.25
N LEU A 228 -12.33 19.83 22.47
CA LEU A 228 -11.07 19.55 21.78
C LEU A 228 -11.22 19.53 20.25
N GLN A 229 -12.00 20.47 19.71
CA GLN A 229 -12.38 20.48 18.29
C GLN A 229 -11.88 21.73 17.57
N LEU A 230 -11.15 21.52 16.48
CA LEU A 230 -10.72 22.58 15.56
C LEU A 230 -11.54 22.51 14.27
N ALA A 231 -12.32 23.55 13.97
CA ALA A 231 -13.03 23.68 12.71
C ALA A 231 -12.29 24.62 11.76
N ILE A 232 -11.97 24.15 10.56
CA ILE A 232 -11.36 24.93 9.47
C ILE A 232 -12.33 24.90 8.29
N PRO A 233 -13.07 25.99 8.05
CA PRO A 233 -14.00 26.04 6.92
C PRO A 233 -13.29 26.18 5.57
N PHE A 234 -13.86 25.56 4.55
CA PHE A 234 -13.42 25.61 3.17
C PHE A 234 -14.57 25.98 2.23
N GLU A 235 -14.20 26.58 1.11
CA GLU A 235 -15.05 26.75 -0.06
C GLU A 235 -14.46 25.95 -1.23
N TYR A 236 -15.32 25.40 -2.08
CA TYR A 236 -14.93 24.86 -3.38
C TYR A 236 -15.43 25.81 -4.46
N ARG A 237 -14.54 26.65 -5.00
CA ARG A 237 -14.91 27.71 -5.95
C ARG A 237 -13.77 28.07 -6.91
N PRO A 238 -14.05 28.80 -8.00
CA PRO A 238 -13.00 29.42 -8.80
C PRO A 238 -12.17 30.42 -7.98
N LEU A 239 -10.91 30.61 -8.37
CA LEU A 239 -10.05 31.63 -7.78
C LEU A 239 -10.46 33.01 -8.28
N THR A 240 -10.41 34.00 -7.40
CA THR A 240 -10.54 35.41 -7.76
C THR A 240 -9.35 35.87 -8.61
N SER A 241 -9.46 37.00 -9.30
CA SER A 241 -8.36 37.55 -10.10
C SER A 241 -7.08 37.78 -9.28
N GLN A 242 -7.21 38.23 -8.03
CA GLN A 242 -6.07 38.43 -7.12
C GLN A 242 -5.43 37.10 -6.72
N GLU A 243 -6.24 36.08 -6.42
CA GLU A 243 -5.76 34.73 -6.10
C GLU A 243 -5.09 34.06 -7.30
N ASN A 244 -5.61 34.24 -8.51
CA ASN A 244 -4.98 33.74 -9.74
C ASN A 244 -3.58 34.33 -9.96
N ILE A 245 -3.38 35.61 -9.62
CA ILE A 245 -2.06 36.23 -9.67
C ILE A 245 -1.16 35.64 -8.58
N ALA A 246 -1.67 35.49 -7.36
CA ALA A 246 -0.89 35.01 -6.21
C ALA A 246 -0.50 33.53 -6.31
N TYR A 247 -1.36 32.67 -6.85
CA TYR A 247 -1.15 31.22 -6.97
C TYR A 247 -0.58 30.80 -8.33
N GLY A 248 -0.43 31.75 -9.26
CA GLY A 248 0.06 31.49 -10.61
C GLY A 248 -0.91 30.67 -11.46
N GLN A 249 -0.40 30.06 -12.53
CA GLN A 249 -1.20 29.36 -13.56
C GLN A 249 -1.04 27.83 -13.53
N LYS A 250 -0.04 27.31 -12.83
CA LYS A 250 0.26 25.87 -12.76
C LYS A 250 0.19 25.40 -11.31
N ASN A 251 -0.33 24.20 -11.09
CA ASN A 251 -0.46 23.58 -9.76
C ASN A 251 -1.11 24.52 -8.72
N GLN A 252 -2.14 25.26 -9.14
CA GLN A 252 -2.76 26.30 -8.29
C GLN A 252 -3.28 25.74 -6.96
N GLN A 253 -3.83 24.51 -6.92
CA GLN A 253 -4.23 23.86 -5.67
C GLN A 253 -3.05 23.64 -4.71
N GLU A 254 -1.87 23.32 -5.25
CA GLU A 254 -0.64 23.15 -4.46
C GLU A 254 -0.21 24.48 -3.83
N ALA A 255 -0.29 25.57 -4.60
CA ALA A 255 0.01 26.91 -4.08
C ALA A 255 -0.99 27.33 -2.98
N VAL A 256 -2.27 26.97 -3.12
CA VAL A 256 -3.28 27.19 -2.07
C VAL A 256 -2.93 26.37 -0.82
N ILE A 257 -2.55 25.10 -0.96
CA ILE A 257 -2.12 24.25 0.17
C ILE A 257 -0.89 24.86 0.85
N ALA A 258 0.14 25.24 0.09
CA ALA A 258 1.36 25.83 0.64
C ALA A 258 1.07 27.11 1.45
N LYS A 259 0.17 27.97 0.97
CA LYS A 259 -0.26 29.15 1.71
C LYS A 259 -1.09 28.79 2.95
N ALA A 260 -1.99 27.81 2.83
CA ALA A 260 -2.82 27.34 3.94
C ALA A 260 -1.97 26.78 5.09
N LEU A 261 -0.88 26.06 4.79
CA LEU A 261 0.06 25.53 5.79
C LEU A 261 0.70 26.63 6.65
N VAL A 262 0.92 27.80 6.07
CA VAL A 262 1.51 28.94 6.76
C VAL A 262 0.44 29.77 7.48
N GLU A 263 -0.71 29.98 6.85
CA GLU A 263 -1.73 30.91 7.36
C GLU A 263 -2.68 30.30 8.39
N ILE A 264 -3.03 29.01 8.29
CA ILE A 264 -3.94 28.35 9.24
C ILE A 264 -3.37 28.39 10.67
N PRO A 265 -2.10 27.98 10.93
CA PRO A 265 -1.54 28.03 12.27
C PRO A 265 -1.50 29.46 12.85
N LYS A 266 -1.25 30.48 12.01
CA LYS A 266 -1.21 31.89 12.45
C LYS A 266 -2.56 32.41 12.95
N ARG A 267 -3.67 31.75 12.60
CA ARG A 267 -5.02 32.13 13.06
C ARG A 267 -5.33 31.60 14.46
N LEU A 268 -4.52 30.68 14.97
CA LEU A 268 -4.69 30.09 16.30
C LEU A 268 -3.83 30.82 17.32
N SER A 269 -4.43 31.18 18.46
CA SER A 269 -3.72 31.80 19.57
C SER A 269 -2.80 30.79 20.26
N PRO A 270 -1.48 31.08 20.39
CA PRO A 270 -0.55 30.18 21.07
C PRO A 270 -0.89 29.88 22.54
N LYS A 271 -1.69 30.75 23.18
CA LYS A 271 -2.06 30.63 24.60
C LYS A 271 -3.29 29.76 24.84
N THR A 272 -4.26 29.78 23.92
CA THR A 272 -5.56 29.11 24.10
C THR A 272 -5.72 27.90 23.18
N ALA A 273 -5.04 27.88 22.04
CA ALA A 273 -5.11 26.81 21.05
C ALA A 273 -3.80 26.01 20.98
N THR A 274 -3.06 25.91 22.09
CA THR A 274 -1.76 25.22 22.15
C THR A 274 -1.85 23.77 21.70
N GLN A 275 -2.90 23.05 22.11
CA GLN A 275 -3.12 21.65 21.73
C GLN A 275 -3.42 21.50 20.23
N ALA A 276 -4.24 22.39 19.67
CA ALA A 276 -4.54 22.41 18.24
C ALA A 276 -3.29 22.73 17.41
N LEU A 277 -2.53 23.74 17.81
CA LEU A 277 -1.27 24.11 17.16
C LEU A 277 -0.26 22.96 17.17
N ALA A 278 -0.09 22.30 18.32
CA ALA A 278 0.80 21.15 18.44
C ALA A 278 0.44 20.05 17.44
N VAL A 279 -0.85 19.77 17.24
CA VAL A 279 -1.32 18.81 16.23
C VAL A 279 -0.98 19.25 14.82
N LEU A 280 -1.34 20.49 14.46
CA LEU A 280 -1.14 20.97 13.09
C LEU A 280 0.33 20.92 12.67
N THR A 281 1.25 21.15 13.60
CA THR A 281 2.70 21.16 13.35
C THR A 281 3.41 19.84 13.62
N ALA A 282 2.77 18.88 14.27
CA ALA A 282 3.38 17.59 14.58
C ALA A 282 3.72 16.82 13.30
N GLU A 283 4.85 16.11 13.32
CA GLU A 283 5.23 15.19 12.25
C GLU A 283 4.26 14.00 12.24
N LYS A 284 3.59 13.78 11.09
CA LYS A 284 2.74 12.61 10.85
C LYS A 284 3.56 11.46 10.28
N ARG A 285 4.40 11.77 9.30
CA ARG A 285 5.23 10.81 8.57
C ARG A 285 6.37 11.54 7.87
N LYS A 286 7.29 10.77 7.28
CA LYS A 286 8.27 11.28 6.32
C LYS A 286 7.85 11.00 4.89
N ASP A 287 8.27 11.84 3.96
CA ASP A 287 8.08 11.62 2.53
C ASP A 287 9.17 10.69 1.95
N THR A 288 9.14 10.47 0.63
CA THR A 288 10.11 9.62 -0.08
C THR A 288 11.54 10.17 -0.05
N LYS A 289 11.71 11.44 0.30
CA LYS A 289 13.01 12.11 0.45
C LYS A 289 13.48 12.14 1.90
N GLY A 290 12.64 11.68 2.85
CA GLY A 290 12.92 11.70 4.28
C GLY A 290 12.53 12.99 4.98
N GLU A 291 11.82 13.89 4.29
CA GLU A 291 11.36 15.17 4.84
C GLU A 291 10.12 14.98 5.70
N ALA A 292 10.03 15.72 6.81
CA ALA A 292 8.90 15.64 7.74
C ALA A 292 7.63 16.24 7.11
N VAL A 293 6.57 15.45 7.06
CA VAL A 293 5.22 15.87 6.63
C VAL A 293 4.36 16.02 7.87
N THR A 294 3.81 17.22 8.06
CA THR A 294 2.95 17.52 9.21
C THR A 294 1.57 16.88 9.09
N PHE A 295 0.83 16.75 10.20
CA PHE A 295 -0.59 16.34 10.15
C PHE A 295 -1.41 17.27 9.25
N LEU A 296 -1.25 18.60 9.37
CA LEU A 296 -2.00 19.55 8.55
C LEU A 296 -1.71 19.34 7.06
N GLU A 297 -0.44 19.18 6.68
CA GLU A 297 -0.07 18.93 5.28
C GLU A 297 -0.63 17.61 4.76
N HIS A 298 -0.48 16.54 5.52
CA HIS A 298 -0.98 15.22 5.14
C HIS A 298 -2.49 15.28 4.86
N HIS A 299 -3.26 15.82 5.81
CA HIS A 299 -4.71 15.85 5.70
C HIS A 299 -5.21 16.84 4.66
N LEU A 300 -4.58 18.02 4.48
CA LEU A 300 -4.95 18.95 3.41
C LEU A 300 -4.79 18.32 2.02
N ARG A 301 -3.67 17.61 1.80
CA ARG A 301 -3.44 16.91 0.53
C ARG A 301 -4.46 15.79 0.32
N GLN A 302 -4.77 15.02 1.36
CA GLN A 302 -5.79 13.95 1.28
C GLN A 302 -7.19 14.52 0.98
N TYR A 303 -7.61 15.55 1.71
CA TYR A 303 -8.91 16.20 1.54
C TYR A 303 -9.10 16.76 0.13
N THR A 304 -8.09 17.45 -0.39
CA THR A 304 -8.16 18.07 -1.73
C THR A 304 -8.04 17.06 -2.87
N ARG A 305 -7.27 15.97 -2.69
CA ARG A 305 -7.10 14.90 -3.70
C ARG A 305 -8.36 14.06 -3.88
N ARG A 306 -9.01 13.69 -2.77
CA ARG A 306 -10.17 12.78 -2.76
C ARG A 306 -11.32 13.26 -3.65
N ASN A 307 -11.42 14.55 -3.90
CA ASN A 307 -12.47 15.15 -4.72
C ASN A 307 -12.04 15.37 -6.19
N THR A 308 -10.90 14.82 -6.63
CA THR A 308 -10.36 15.03 -7.98
C THR A 308 -9.93 13.76 -8.72
N SER A 309 -10.07 12.57 -8.12
CA SER A 309 -9.71 11.30 -8.74
C SER A 309 -10.92 10.40 -8.91
N ASP A 310 -11.08 9.78 -10.07
CA ASP A 310 -12.07 8.72 -10.28
C ASP A 310 -11.53 7.36 -9.83
N PHE A 311 -12.42 6.42 -9.53
CA PHE A 311 -12.04 5.07 -9.09
C PHE A 311 -12.79 3.97 -9.84
N PHE A 312 -12.18 2.78 -9.90
CA PHE A 312 -12.75 1.57 -10.50
C PHE A 312 -13.00 0.51 -9.44
N ILE A 313 -14.27 0.13 -9.28
CA ILE A 313 -14.65 -0.95 -8.36
C ILE A 313 -14.84 -2.24 -9.16
N HIS A 314 -14.04 -3.26 -8.85
CA HIS A 314 -14.21 -4.59 -9.45
C HIS A 314 -15.49 -5.25 -8.95
N LYS A 315 -16.31 -5.76 -9.88
CA LYS A 315 -17.44 -6.65 -9.56
C LYS A 315 -16.96 -7.95 -8.92
N ASP A 316 -15.86 -8.49 -9.42
CA ASP A 316 -15.21 -9.71 -8.95
C ASP A 316 -13.69 -9.52 -8.89
N LEU A 317 -13.22 -8.94 -7.79
CA LEU A 317 -11.79 -8.72 -7.57
C LEU A 317 -11.02 -10.05 -7.53
N LYS A 318 -11.61 -11.11 -6.97
CA LYS A 318 -10.98 -12.43 -6.89
C LYS A 318 -10.76 -13.00 -8.29
N GLY A 319 -11.79 -12.98 -9.13
CA GLY A 319 -11.70 -13.46 -10.51
C GLY A 319 -10.66 -12.66 -11.32
N PHE A 320 -10.59 -11.35 -11.15
CA PHE A 320 -9.53 -10.53 -11.76
C PHE A 320 -8.14 -10.98 -11.31
N LEU A 321 -7.88 -11.04 -10.01
CA LEU A 321 -6.57 -11.41 -9.47
C LEU A 321 -6.19 -12.86 -9.85
N SER A 322 -7.15 -13.79 -9.82
CA SER A 322 -6.90 -15.18 -10.22
C SER A 322 -6.52 -15.30 -11.70
N ARG A 323 -7.19 -14.58 -12.60
CA ARG A 323 -6.79 -14.57 -14.03
C ARG A 323 -5.39 -14.01 -14.23
N GLU A 324 -5.02 -12.97 -13.49
CA GLU A 324 -3.68 -12.38 -13.58
C GLU A 324 -2.60 -13.27 -12.96
N LEU A 325 -2.94 -14.20 -12.07
CA LEU A 325 -2.00 -15.19 -11.52
C LEU A 325 -1.56 -16.23 -12.57
N ASP A 326 -2.42 -16.55 -13.54
CA ASP A 326 -2.12 -17.51 -14.60
C ASP A 326 -1.10 -16.98 -15.64
N PHE A 327 -0.63 -15.71 -15.52
CA PHE A 327 0.26 -15.02 -16.46
C PHE A 327 1.53 -14.37 -15.85
#